data_AF-A3F599-F1
#
_entry.id   AF-A3F599-F1
#
_cell.length_a   1.000
_cell.length_b   1.000
_cell.length_c   1.000
_cell.angle_alpha   90.00
_cell.angle_beta   90.00
_cell.angle_gamma   90.00
#
_symmetry.space_group_name_H-M   'P 1'
#
loop_
_entity.id
_entity.type
_entity.pdbx_description
1 polymer ?
#
loop_
_entity_poly.entity_id
_entity_poly.type
_entity_poly.pdbx_seq_one_letter_code
_entity_poly.pdbx_strand_id
1 'polypeptide(L)'
;SDTENTRPQENTFPKGEPDLKKESEEDKFPVCIREAVSQVLKGYDWTLVPMPVRVNGSSKNKPHVKRPMNAFMVWAQAARRKLADQYPHLHNAELSKTLGKL
;
A
#
# COMPACT_ATOMS: atom_id res chain seq x y z
N SER A 1 32.55 5.40 -39.73
CA SER A 1 31.16 5.82 -39.49
C SER A 1 30.40 4.66 -38.85
N ASP A 2 30.85 4.10 -37.73
CA ASP A 2 30.60 4.56 -36.34
C ASP A 2 29.09 4.60 -36.06
N THR A 3 28.51 3.63 -35.35
CA THR A 3 28.72 3.42 -33.90
C THR A 3 28.50 1.97 -33.47
N GLU A 4 29.52 1.41 -32.81
CA GLU A 4 29.46 0.18 -32.01
C GLU A 4 28.51 0.35 -30.81
N ASN A 5 27.59 -0.59 -30.63
CA ASN A 5 26.80 -0.73 -29.42
C ASN A 5 27.50 -1.75 -28.51
N THR A 6 28.50 -1.28 -27.77
CA THR A 6 29.23 -2.08 -26.79
C THR A 6 28.37 -2.23 -25.54
N ARG A 7 27.72 -3.40 -25.40
CA ARG A 7 27.18 -3.88 -24.13
C ARG A 7 28.32 -4.50 -23.33
N PRO A 8 28.76 -3.94 -22.18
CA PRO A 8 29.68 -4.65 -21.32
C PRO A 8 28.92 -5.73 -20.56
N GLN A 9 29.33 -6.98 -20.80
CA GLN A 9 29.11 -8.09 -19.88
C GLN A 9 30.00 -7.91 -18.64
N GLU A 10 29.63 -8.62 -17.57
CA GLU A 10 30.39 -8.86 -16.33
C GLU A 10 30.29 -7.82 -15.22
N ASN A 11 29.54 -8.20 -14.18
CA ASN A 11 29.94 -8.02 -12.78
C ASN A 11 29.26 -9.10 -11.94
N THR A 12 29.84 -10.31 -11.98
CA THR A 12 29.66 -11.32 -10.94
C THR A 12 30.43 -10.83 -9.72
N PHE A 13 29.73 -10.23 -8.76
CA PHE A 13 30.27 -10.00 -7.41
C PHE A 13 30.03 -11.25 -6.55
N PRO A 14 31.06 -11.82 -5.91
CA PRO A 14 30.89 -12.92 -4.97
C PRO A 14 30.57 -12.41 -3.57
N LYS A 15 29.86 -13.25 -2.83
CA LYS A 15 29.77 -13.34 -1.36
C LYS A 15 29.03 -12.24 -0.59
N GLY A 16 28.09 -12.72 0.20
CA GLY A 16 27.57 -12.07 1.39
C GLY A 16 26.06 -12.25 1.45
N GLU A 17 25.59 -13.35 2.04
CA GLU A 17 24.24 -13.35 2.57
C GLU A 17 24.12 -12.14 3.50
N PRO A 18 23.19 -11.21 3.28
CA PRO A 18 22.63 -10.53 4.43
C PRO A 18 21.78 -11.60 5.11
N ASP A 19 22.29 -12.14 6.21
CA ASP A 19 21.44 -12.62 7.29
C ASP A 19 20.60 -11.39 7.69
N LEU A 20 19.53 -11.15 6.92
CA LEU A 20 18.40 -10.35 7.33
C LEU A 20 17.90 -11.12 8.53
N LYS A 21 18.41 -10.75 9.70
CA LYS A 21 17.70 -10.94 10.95
C LYS A 21 16.31 -10.42 10.66
N LYS A 22 15.43 -11.37 10.35
CA LYS A 22 14.00 -11.24 10.41
C LYS A 22 13.80 -10.97 11.89
N GLU A 23 13.93 -9.71 12.30
CA GLU A 23 13.31 -9.27 13.55
C GLU A 23 11.87 -9.71 13.36
N SER A 24 11.54 -10.84 13.98
CA SER A 24 10.25 -11.46 13.75
C SER A 24 9.27 -10.41 14.22
N GLU A 25 8.40 -9.93 13.34
CA GLU A 25 7.28 -9.06 13.69
C GLU A 25 6.40 -9.68 14.81
N GLU A 26 6.68 -10.93 15.20
CA GLU A 26 6.23 -11.55 16.45
C GLU A 26 6.64 -10.78 17.71
N ASP A 27 7.85 -10.21 17.84
CA ASP A 27 8.28 -9.59 19.12
C ASP A 27 7.83 -8.12 19.29
N LYS A 28 7.08 -7.61 18.32
CA LYS A 28 6.56 -6.24 18.33
C LYS A 28 5.51 -5.99 19.40
N PHE A 29 4.84 -7.05 19.85
CA PHE A 29 3.71 -6.97 20.76
C PHE A 29 3.92 -7.82 22.02
N PRO A 30 3.53 -7.34 23.21
CA PRO A 30 3.49 -8.13 24.43
C PRO A 30 2.76 -9.46 24.23
N VAL A 31 3.26 -10.53 24.89
CA VAL A 31 2.74 -11.90 24.79
C VAL A 31 1.22 -11.97 25.00
N CYS A 32 0.68 -11.20 25.95
CA CYS A 32 -0.75 -11.17 26.23
C CYS A 32 -1.61 -10.75 25.02
N ILE A 33 -1.11 -9.81 24.20
CA ILE A 33 -1.81 -9.36 22.99
C ILE A 33 -1.73 -10.45 21.92
N ARG A 34 -0.56 -11.08 21.75
CA ARG A 34 -0.38 -12.17 20.77
C ARG A 34 -1.31 -13.34 21.06
N GLU A 35 -1.36 -13.76 22.33
CA GLU A 35 -2.23 -14.85 22.79
C GLU A 35 -3.71 -14.51 22.64
N ALA A 36 -4.13 -13.31 23.06
CA ALA A 36 -5.53 -12.89 22.95
C ALA A 36 -6.00 -12.83 21.49
N VAL A 37 -5.18 -12.28 20.58
CA VAL A 37 -5.49 -12.25 19.14
C VAL A 37 -5.57 -13.67 18.60
N SER A 38 -4.60 -14.53 18.93
CA SER A 38 -4.57 -15.92 18.48
C SER A 38 -5.81 -16.70 18.94
N GLN A 39 -6.28 -16.46 20.16
CA GLN A 39 -7.48 -17.08 20.71
C GLN A 39 -8.75 -16.66 19.96
N VAL A 40 -8.88 -15.38 19.60
CA VAL A 40 -10.01 -14.87 18.82
C VAL A 40 -10.01 -15.45 17.40
N LEU A 41 -8.83 -15.52 16.77
CA LEU A 41 -8.72 -15.98 15.38
C LEU A 41 -8.89 -17.48 15.21
N LYS A 42 -8.61 -18.30 16.24
CA LYS A 42 -8.71 -19.77 16.18
C LYS A 42 -10.13 -20.28 15.89
N GLY A 43 -11.16 -19.52 16.27
CA GLY A 43 -12.57 -19.87 16.04
C GLY A 43 -13.26 -19.05 14.96
N TYR A 44 -12.56 -18.12 14.31
CA TYR A 44 -13.16 -17.23 13.33
C TYR A 44 -13.12 -17.88 11.93
N ASP A 45 -14.29 -18.04 11.32
CA ASP A 45 -14.41 -18.54 9.96
C ASP A 45 -14.13 -17.42 8.95
N TRP A 46 -12.91 -17.40 8.45
CA TRP A 46 -12.44 -16.43 7.44
C TRP A 46 -13.13 -16.59 6.08
N THR A 47 -13.86 -17.69 5.84
CA THR A 47 -14.64 -17.87 4.61
C THR A 47 -15.92 -17.02 4.60
N LEU A 48 -16.36 -16.53 5.75
CA LEU A 48 -17.47 -15.58 5.87
C LEU A 48 -17.11 -14.19 5.37
N VAL A 49 -15.82 -13.87 5.26
CA VAL A 49 -15.36 -12.62 4.65
C VAL A 49 -15.52 -12.77 3.14
N PRO A 50 -16.40 -12.00 2.48
CA PRO A 50 -16.55 -12.09 1.03
C PRO A 50 -15.20 -11.74 0.39
N MET A 51 -14.49 -12.76 -0.10
CA MET A 51 -13.22 -12.54 -0.76
C MET A 51 -13.46 -11.63 -1.97
N PRO A 52 -12.75 -10.50 -2.10
CA PRO A 52 -12.85 -9.69 -3.30
C PRO A 52 -12.26 -10.51 -4.45
N VAL A 53 -13.14 -11.18 -5.21
CA VAL A 53 -12.77 -11.82 -6.47
C VAL A 53 -12.25 -10.70 -7.37
N ARG A 54 -10.94 -10.68 -7.64
CA ARG A 54 -10.34 -9.78 -8.60
C ARG A 54 -10.88 -10.15 -9.98
N VAL A 55 -11.93 -9.46 -10.38
CA VAL A 55 -12.47 -9.58 -11.72
C VAL A 55 -11.56 -8.79 -12.65
N ASN A 56 -10.63 -9.47 -13.30
CA ASN A 56 -9.88 -8.90 -14.41
C ASN A 56 -10.87 -8.35 -15.44
N GLY A 57 -10.79 -7.04 -15.70
CA GLY A 57 -11.25 -6.37 -16.91
C GLY A 57 -12.71 -6.57 -17.35
N SER A 58 -13.44 -5.46 -17.45
CA SER A 58 -14.48 -5.29 -18.48
C SER A 58 -15.88 -5.89 -18.24
N SER A 59 -16.37 -5.98 -17.00
CA SER A 59 -17.81 -6.21 -16.77
C SER A 59 -18.44 -5.03 -16.01
N LYS A 60 -18.94 -4.05 -16.77
CA LYS A 60 -19.73 -2.89 -16.29
C LYS A 60 -21.08 -3.28 -15.64
N ASN A 61 -21.33 -4.59 -15.49
CA ASN A 61 -22.63 -5.17 -15.16
C ASN A 61 -22.64 -5.85 -13.77
N LYS A 62 -21.54 -5.84 -13.01
CA LYS A 62 -21.54 -6.31 -11.62
C LYS A 62 -21.95 -5.16 -10.69
N PRO A 63 -22.83 -5.39 -9.70
CA PRO A 63 -23.23 -4.35 -8.75
C PRO A 63 -22.01 -3.89 -7.94
N HIS A 64 -21.49 -2.71 -8.27
CA HIS A 64 -20.37 -2.10 -7.56
C HIS A 64 -20.88 -1.41 -6.29
N VAL A 65 -20.55 -1.96 -5.13
CA VAL A 65 -20.86 -1.33 -3.84
C VAL A 65 -19.97 -0.10 -3.66
N LYS A 66 -20.58 1.09 -3.60
CA LYS A 66 -19.85 2.34 -3.31
C LYS A 66 -19.34 2.31 -1.87
N ARG A 67 -18.03 2.50 -1.68
CA ARG A 67 -17.42 2.65 -0.35
C ARG A 67 -17.55 4.12 0.09
N PRO A 68 -17.95 4.41 1.34
CA PRO A 68 -17.89 5.77 1.86
C PRO A 68 -16.44 6.24 1.96
N MET A 69 -16.21 7.55 1.88
CA MET A 69 -14.88 8.12 2.10
C MET A 69 -14.43 7.88 3.54
N ASN A 70 -13.20 7.41 3.72
CA ASN A 70 -12.63 7.28 5.05
C ASN A 70 -12.39 8.68 5.69
N ALA A 71 -12.12 8.71 7.00
CA ALA A 71 -11.94 9.96 7.75
C ALA A 71 -10.88 10.89 7.12
N PHE A 72 -9.75 10.34 6.69
CA PHE A 72 -8.70 11.09 6.01
C PHE A 72 -9.17 11.69 4.69
N MET A 73 -9.92 10.94 3.87
CA MET A 73 -10.42 11.43 2.58
C MET A 73 -11.38 12.62 2.77
N VAL A 74 -12.23 12.59 3.79
CA VAL A 74 -13.15 13.70 4.12
C VAL A 74 -12.36 14.94 4.53
N TRP A 75 -11.39 14.80 5.43
CA TRP A 75 -10.53 15.92 5.83
C TRP A 75 -9.70 16.48 4.67
N ALA A 76 -9.02 15.60 3.92
CA ALA A 76 -8.17 15.96 2.80
C ALA A 76 -8.95 16.65 1.67
N GLN A 77 -10.24 16.38 1.52
CA GLN A 77 -11.10 17.08 0.54
C GLN A 77 -11.24 18.57 0.86
N ALA A 78 -11.41 18.93 2.14
CA ALA A 78 -11.48 20.33 2.56
C ALA A 78 -10.10 21.01 2.47
N ALA A 79 -9.05 20.31 2.92
CA ALA A 79 -7.68 20.82 2.88
C ALA A 79 -7.19 21.07 1.44
N ARG A 80 -7.43 20.14 0.51
CA ARG A 80 -7.08 20.31 -0.91
C ARG A 80 -7.82 21.48 -1.53
N ARG A 81 -9.09 21.70 -1.21
CA ARG A 81 -9.84 22.84 -1.74
C ARG A 81 -9.17 24.17 -1.38
N LYS A 82 -8.75 24.35 -0.13
CA LYS A 82 -8.01 25.54 0.30
C LYS A 82 -6.65 25.69 -0.39
N LEU A 83 -5.92 24.59 -0.58
CA LEU A 83 -4.60 24.61 -1.21
C LEU A 83 -4.67 24.82 -2.73
N ALA A 84 -5.72 24.32 -3.40
CA ALA A 84 -5.91 24.49 -4.83
C ALA A 84 -6.15 25.96 -5.22
N ASP A 85 -6.81 26.73 -4.34
CA ASP A 85 -7.00 28.18 -4.55
C ASP A 85 -5.66 28.95 -4.50
N GLN A 86 -4.74 28.52 -3.63
CA GLN A 86 -3.40 29.12 -3.46
C GLN A 86 -2.40 28.64 -4.53
N TYR A 87 -2.51 27.38 -4.92
CA TYR A 87 -1.57 26.69 -5.81
C TYR A 87 -2.31 26.03 -6.98
N PRO A 88 -2.88 26.80 -7.92
CA PRO A 88 -3.70 26.25 -9.01
C PRO A 88 -2.89 25.39 -10.00
N HIS A 89 -1.56 25.52 -9.99
CA HIS A 89 -0.66 24.71 -10.81
C HIS A 89 -0.34 23.35 -10.19
N LEU A 90 -0.61 23.15 -8.90
CA LEU A 90 -0.37 21.87 -8.22
C LEU A 90 -1.56 20.94 -8.43
N HIS A 91 -1.27 19.72 -8.86
CA HIS A 91 -2.30 18.72 -9.04
C HIS A 91 -2.70 18.08 -7.69
N ASN A 92 -3.92 17.55 -7.63
CA ASN A 92 -4.51 17.02 -6.41
C ASN A 92 -3.68 15.87 -5.80
N ALA A 93 -2.93 15.12 -6.63
CA ALA A 93 -2.04 14.07 -6.18
C ALA A 93 -0.85 14.61 -5.38
N GLU A 94 -0.21 15.69 -5.85
CA GLU A 94 0.87 16.37 -5.13
C GLU A 94 0.36 16.93 -3.80
N LEU A 95 -0.78 17.61 -3.81
CA LEU A 95 -1.41 18.12 -2.58
C LEU A 95 -1.71 16.99 -1.59
N SER A 96 -2.26 15.86 -2.07
CA SER A 96 -2.54 14.68 -1.24
C SER A 96 -1.28 14.07 -0.65
N LYS A 97 -0.17 14.06 -1.39
CA LYS A 97 1.13 13.55 -0.92
C LYS A 97 1.67 14.42 0.23
N THR A 98 1.50 15.74 0.16
CA THR A 98 1.90 16.65 1.26
C THR A 98 0.99 16.48 2.46
N LEU A 99 -0.33 16.39 2.26
CA LEU A 99 -1.30 16.21 3.33
C LEU A 99 -1.17 14.86 4.05
N GLY A 100 -0.76 13.80 3.35
CA GLY A 100 -0.54 12.48 3.96
C GLY A 100 0.74 12.35 4.78
N LYS A 101 1.60 13.37 4.78
CA LYS A 101 2.80 13.46 5.64
C LYS A 101 2.54 14.22 6.95
N LEU A 102 1.40 14.91 7.05
CA LEU A 102 0.95 15.59 8.25
C LEU A 102 0.37 14.57 9.24
#